data_AF-A0A7C7YJQ0-F1
#
_entry.id   AF-A0A7C7YJQ0-F1
#
_cell.length_a   1.000
_cell.length_b   1.000
_cell.length_c   1.000
_cell.angle_alpha   90.00
_cell.angle_beta   90.00
_cell.angle_gamma   90.00
#
_symmetry.space_group_name_H-M   'P 1'
#
loop_
_entity.id
_entity.type
_entity.pdbx_description
1 polymer ?
#
loop_
_entity_poly.entity_id
_entity_poly.type
_entity_poly.pdbx_seq_one_letter_code
_entity_poly.pdbx_strand_id
1 'polypeptide(L)'
;MRASGGEIYGISSEPQTLAGRASADWKLGFETVGDPHHEIAKACRDKGWIDLFVNKRLEFLKRSAAGSGDWTPTHPKGFFQPGVLGLDNAGRVLYRWRGVPTHKNMGGATERPTAEYVWEQVARALDSDGGAPDAPLDTKPTLDSSGIPWPLFAALLIANGWFLGGRGFKSARRVALAGLRLVIFAATWIAAFMWLPALPVAAVLACWLAYITPKVRWLGREFQDVSGSSHWPSPSRTV
;
A
#
# COMPACT_ATOMS: atom_id res chain seq x y z
N MET A 1 22.87 9.40 2.15
CA MET A 1 22.74 9.18 0.68
C MET A 1 23.39 10.28 -0.14
N ARG A 2 22.76 11.44 -0.42
CA ARG A 2 23.42 12.49 -1.25
C ARG A 2 24.72 13.04 -0.69
N ALA A 3 24.76 13.29 0.63
CA ALA A 3 25.99 13.69 1.31
C ALA A 3 27.12 12.63 1.19
N SER A 4 26.79 11.41 0.82
CA SER A 4 27.70 10.28 0.61
C SER A 4 27.93 9.99 -0.87
N GLY A 5 27.54 10.90 -1.78
CA GLY A 5 27.73 10.78 -3.23
C GLY A 5 26.69 9.91 -3.98
N GLY A 6 25.60 9.49 -3.33
CA GLY A 6 24.53 8.70 -3.96
C GLY A 6 23.35 9.53 -4.45
N GLU A 7 22.54 8.95 -5.34
CA GLU A 7 21.30 9.56 -5.84
C GLU A 7 20.05 8.81 -5.36
N ILE A 8 18.91 9.51 -5.34
CA ILE A 8 17.60 8.95 -4.95
C ILE A 8 16.61 9.22 -6.09
N TYR A 9 15.81 8.21 -6.42
CA TYR A 9 14.75 8.27 -7.41
C TYR A 9 13.43 7.73 -6.83
N GLY A 10 12.33 8.43 -7.08
CA GLY A 10 10.98 7.97 -6.80
C GLY A 10 10.33 7.42 -8.06
N ILE A 11 10.10 6.11 -8.13
CA ILE A 11 9.46 5.49 -9.29
C ILE A 11 7.97 5.26 -8.98
N SER A 12 7.10 5.65 -9.91
CA SER A 12 5.64 5.46 -9.83
C SER A 12 5.13 4.66 -11.02
N SER A 13 4.07 3.88 -10.85
CA SER A 13 3.36 3.21 -11.96
C SER A 13 2.35 4.14 -12.65
N GLU A 14 2.33 5.42 -12.29
CA GLU A 14 1.60 6.45 -13.00
C GLU A 14 2.46 7.06 -14.12
N PRO A 15 1.84 7.71 -15.14
CA PRO A 15 2.54 8.50 -16.13
C PRO A 15 3.44 9.60 -15.54
N GLN A 16 4.47 9.99 -16.30
CA GLN A 16 5.44 11.02 -15.89
C GLN A 16 4.79 12.34 -15.45
N THR A 17 3.69 12.74 -16.09
CA THR A 17 2.95 13.97 -15.73
C THR A 17 2.43 13.93 -14.29
N LEU A 18 1.94 12.78 -13.83
CA LEU A 18 1.45 12.59 -12.47
C LEU A 18 2.60 12.41 -11.47
N ALA A 19 3.67 11.71 -11.86
CA ALA A 19 4.87 11.59 -11.05
C ALA A 19 5.50 12.97 -10.78
N GLY A 20 5.68 13.79 -11.82
CA GLY A 20 6.21 15.14 -11.72
C GLY A 20 5.30 16.07 -10.91
N ARG A 21 3.98 15.96 -11.06
CA ARG A 21 3.03 16.68 -10.21
C ARG A 21 3.16 16.30 -8.74
N ALA A 22 3.25 15.00 -8.43
CA ALA A 22 3.46 14.55 -7.05
C ALA A 22 4.77 15.09 -6.47
N SER A 23 5.85 15.14 -7.28
CA SER A 23 7.11 15.76 -6.87
C SER A 23 6.94 17.23 -6.49
N ALA A 24 6.23 18.01 -7.31
CA ALA A 24 5.96 19.43 -7.03
C ALA A 24 5.03 19.61 -5.81
N ASP A 25 3.90 18.90 -5.77
CA ASP A 25 2.88 19.03 -4.73
C ASP A 25 3.42 18.59 -3.35
N TRP A 26 4.26 17.56 -3.32
CA TRP A 26 4.86 17.03 -2.08
C TRP A 26 6.25 17.61 -1.79
N LYS A 27 6.76 18.50 -2.65
CA LYS A 27 8.08 19.13 -2.54
C LYS A 27 9.19 18.10 -2.34
N LEU A 28 9.16 17.04 -3.16
CA LEU A 28 10.14 15.97 -3.06
C LEU A 28 11.52 16.51 -3.44
N GLY A 29 12.50 16.21 -2.61
CA GLY A 29 13.88 16.62 -2.85
C GLY A 29 14.57 15.80 -3.96
N PHE A 30 13.91 14.85 -4.58
CA PHE A 30 14.50 13.87 -5.50
C PHE A 30 13.70 13.71 -6.79
N GLU A 31 14.35 13.17 -7.81
CA GLU A 31 13.72 12.98 -9.12
C GLU A 31 12.63 11.92 -9.04
N THR A 32 11.51 12.18 -9.71
CA THR A 32 10.40 11.23 -9.82
C THR A 32 10.23 10.78 -11.27
N VAL A 33 10.16 9.47 -11.46
CA VAL A 33 10.02 8.83 -12.77
C VAL A 33 8.70 8.07 -12.83
N GLY A 34 7.90 8.38 -13.84
CA GLY A 34 6.70 7.61 -14.17
C GLY A 34 7.06 6.41 -15.04
N ASP A 35 6.66 5.22 -14.58
CA ASP A 35 6.82 3.93 -15.25
C ASP A 35 5.45 3.28 -15.52
N PRO A 36 4.57 3.91 -16.33
CA PRO A 36 3.20 3.44 -16.55
C PRO A 36 3.13 2.10 -17.30
N HIS A 37 4.21 1.73 -18.00
CA HIS A 37 4.33 0.51 -18.78
C HIS A 37 5.20 -0.56 -18.10
N HIS A 38 5.65 -0.31 -16.85
CA HIS A 38 6.42 -1.23 -16.01
C HIS A 38 7.75 -1.66 -16.65
N GLU A 39 8.37 -0.81 -17.45
CA GLU A 39 9.63 -1.08 -18.14
C GLU A 39 10.80 -1.11 -17.16
N ILE A 40 10.85 -0.15 -16.23
CA ILE A 40 11.88 -0.12 -15.18
C ILE A 40 11.66 -1.30 -14.22
N ALA A 41 10.41 -1.50 -13.77
CA ALA A 41 10.08 -2.63 -12.91
C ALA A 41 10.41 -3.99 -13.56
N LYS A 42 10.18 -4.13 -14.87
CA LYS A 42 10.57 -5.33 -15.63
C LYS A 42 12.08 -5.47 -15.71
N ALA A 43 12.82 -4.41 -16.02
CA ALA A 43 14.29 -4.46 -16.07
C ALA A 43 14.91 -4.86 -14.71
N CYS A 44 14.38 -4.33 -13.60
CA CYS A 44 14.81 -4.73 -12.26
C CYS A 44 14.55 -6.21 -11.97
N ARG A 45 13.40 -6.74 -12.41
CA ARG A 45 13.05 -8.16 -12.27
C ARG A 45 13.97 -9.04 -13.10
N ASP A 46 14.17 -8.70 -14.37
CA ASP A 46 14.98 -9.47 -15.32
C ASP A 46 16.45 -9.56 -14.86
N LYS A 47 16.95 -8.52 -14.18
CA LYS A 47 18.29 -8.50 -13.56
C LYS A 47 18.36 -9.21 -12.21
N GLY A 48 17.24 -9.72 -11.68
CA GLY A 48 17.18 -10.34 -10.36
C GLY A 48 17.33 -9.37 -9.19
N TRP A 49 17.24 -8.06 -9.43
CA TRP A 49 17.40 -7.03 -8.39
C TRP A 49 16.20 -7.02 -7.45
N ILE A 50 15.00 -6.82 -7.98
CA ILE A 50 13.75 -6.79 -7.20
C ILE A 50 12.55 -7.15 -8.08
N ASP A 51 11.63 -7.94 -7.54
CA ASP A 51 10.36 -8.27 -8.19
C ASP A 51 9.19 -7.74 -7.36
N LEU A 52 8.53 -6.70 -7.85
CA LEU A 52 7.37 -6.08 -7.21
C LEU A 52 6.07 -6.76 -7.64
N PHE A 53 5.18 -6.93 -6.67
CA PHE A 53 3.81 -7.37 -6.90
C PHE A 53 3.01 -6.28 -7.61
N VAL A 54 2.15 -6.66 -8.56
CA VAL A 54 1.29 -5.72 -9.30
C VAL A 54 -0.18 -6.02 -9.03
N ASN A 55 -0.91 -4.99 -8.63
CA ASN A 55 -2.36 -5.04 -8.49
C ASN A 55 -3.03 -4.31 -9.67
N LYS A 56 -3.92 -5.02 -10.36
CA LYS A 56 -4.64 -4.53 -11.55
C LYS A 56 -6.05 -4.02 -11.25
N ARG A 57 -6.52 -4.18 -10.00
CA ARG A 57 -7.83 -3.71 -9.55
C ARG A 57 -7.75 -2.26 -9.10
N LEU A 58 -8.21 -1.38 -9.98
CA LEU A 58 -8.19 0.07 -9.75
C LEU A 58 -9.54 0.63 -9.31
N GLU A 59 -10.59 -0.19 -9.27
CA GLU A 59 -11.96 0.31 -9.12
C GLU A 59 -12.19 0.97 -7.76
N PHE A 60 -11.65 0.39 -6.69
CA PHE A 60 -11.67 1.05 -5.38
C PHE A 60 -10.89 2.36 -5.38
N LEU A 61 -9.71 2.40 -6.00
CA LEU A 61 -8.86 3.59 -6.05
C LEU A 61 -9.53 4.71 -6.85
N LYS A 62 -10.05 4.40 -8.05
CA LYS A 62 -10.83 5.31 -8.89
C LYS A 62 -12.06 5.84 -8.17
N ARG A 63 -12.82 4.99 -7.48
CA ARG A 63 -13.99 5.42 -6.69
C ARG A 63 -13.61 6.34 -5.53
N SER A 64 -12.46 6.09 -4.91
CA SER A 64 -11.95 6.91 -3.81
C SER A 64 -11.46 8.28 -4.31
N ALA A 65 -10.89 8.32 -5.51
CA ALA A 65 -10.48 9.52 -6.19
C ALA A 65 -11.65 10.28 -6.84
N ALA A 66 -12.75 9.61 -7.20
CA ALA A 66 -13.91 10.25 -7.83
C ALA A 66 -14.45 11.43 -6.99
N GLY A 67 -14.59 12.59 -7.63
CA GLY A 67 -14.95 13.85 -6.98
C GLY A 67 -13.82 14.48 -6.15
N SER A 68 -12.55 14.11 -6.38
CA SER A 68 -11.40 14.86 -5.89
C SER A 68 -11.08 16.08 -6.74
N GLY A 69 -11.47 16.12 -8.03
CA GLY A 69 -11.08 17.17 -8.97
C GLY A 69 -9.58 17.18 -9.32
N ASP A 70 -8.74 16.60 -8.45
CA ASP A 70 -7.30 16.80 -8.45
C ASP A 70 -6.53 15.66 -9.11
N TRP A 71 -7.05 14.43 -9.12
CA TRP A 71 -6.34 13.28 -9.67
C TRP A 71 -7.28 12.13 -10.00
N THR A 72 -7.09 11.52 -11.17
CA THR A 72 -7.73 10.27 -11.57
C THR A 72 -6.64 9.21 -11.71
N PRO A 73 -6.66 8.13 -10.90
CA PRO A 73 -5.69 7.06 -10.99
C PRO A 73 -5.74 6.39 -12.36
N THR A 74 -4.60 6.29 -13.06
CA THR A 74 -4.57 5.73 -14.42
C THR A 74 -3.93 4.35 -14.48
N HIS A 75 -2.74 4.18 -13.89
CA HIS A 75 -2.02 2.90 -13.77
C HIS A 75 -2.27 1.90 -14.92
N PRO A 76 -1.80 2.17 -16.14
CA PRO A 76 -2.23 1.43 -17.34
C PRO A 76 -2.01 -0.09 -17.29
N LYS A 77 -0.97 -0.55 -16.60
CA LYS A 77 -0.68 -1.98 -16.37
C LYS A 77 -0.95 -2.44 -14.94
N GLY A 78 -1.67 -1.64 -14.15
CA GLY A 78 -1.82 -1.81 -12.71
C GLY A 78 -0.77 -1.03 -11.92
N PHE A 79 -0.92 -1.03 -10.60
CA PHE A 79 0.01 -0.38 -9.68
C PHE A 79 0.87 -1.41 -8.97
N PHE A 80 2.18 -1.18 -8.94
CA PHE A 80 3.06 -2.02 -8.14
C PHE A 80 2.92 -1.71 -6.65
N GLN A 81 3.08 -2.74 -5.82
CA GLN A 81 3.26 -2.58 -4.38
C GLN A 81 4.59 -1.84 -4.12
N PRO A 82 4.71 -1.11 -2.99
CA PRO A 82 5.94 -0.40 -2.65
C PRO A 82 7.16 -1.33 -2.62
N GLY A 83 8.32 -0.76 -2.91
CA GLY A 83 9.61 -1.42 -2.74
C GLY A 83 10.73 -0.41 -2.61
N VAL A 84 11.88 -0.90 -2.14
CA VAL A 84 13.12 -0.13 -2.01
C VAL A 84 14.22 -0.97 -2.63
N LEU A 85 15.05 -0.34 -3.46
CA LEU A 85 16.22 -0.94 -4.08
C LEU A 85 17.39 0.03 -3.92
N GLY A 86 18.48 -0.43 -3.32
CA GLY A 86 19.76 0.26 -3.27
C GLY A 86 20.76 -0.49 -4.13
N LEU A 87 21.43 0.23 -5.04
CA LEU A 87 22.47 -0.29 -5.92
C LEU A 87 23.75 0.53 -5.75
N ASP A 88 24.91 -0.08 -5.94
CA ASP A 88 26.13 0.67 -6.20
C ASP A 88 26.31 0.97 -7.70
N ASN A 89 27.42 1.64 -8.04
CA ASN A 89 27.74 2.03 -9.40
C ASN A 89 28.03 0.84 -10.35
N ALA A 90 28.37 -0.33 -9.81
CA ALA A 90 28.58 -1.56 -10.55
C ALA A 90 27.26 -2.34 -10.74
N GLY A 91 26.17 -1.90 -10.11
CA GLY A 91 24.87 -2.56 -10.15
C GLY A 91 24.73 -3.72 -9.17
N ARG A 92 25.62 -3.84 -8.18
CA ARG A 92 25.46 -4.76 -7.05
C ARG A 92 24.33 -4.26 -6.17
N VAL A 93 23.50 -5.17 -5.70
CA VAL A 93 22.38 -4.86 -4.79
C VAL A 93 22.92 -4.66 -3.38
N LEU A 94 22.83 -3.43 -2.88
CA LEU A 94 23.22 -3.06 -1.51
C LEU A 94 22.07 -3.29 -0.52
N TYR A 95 20.83 -3.10 -0.97
CA TYR A 95 19.64 -3.33 -0.18
C TYR A 95 18.44 -3.58 -1.09
N ARG A 96 17.53 -4.45 -0.68
CA ARG A 96 16.25 -4.63 -1.37
C ARG A 96 15.14 -5.07 -0.42
N TRP A 97 13.98 -4.46 -0.61
CA TRP A 97 12.75 -4.80 0.11
C TRP A 97 11.55 -4.61 -0.80
N ARG A 98 10.52 -5.46 -0.63
CA ARG A 98 9.23 -5.31 -1.30
C ARG A 98 8.09 -5.49 -0.33
N GLY A 99 7.04 -4.69 -0.50
CA GLY A 99 5.77 -4.87 0.20
C GLY A 99 5.08 -6.14 -0.29
N VAL A 100 4.86 -7.11 0.62
CA VAL A 100 4.12 -8.34 0.33
C VAL A 100 2.65 -8.11 0.62
N PRO A 101 1.75 -8.11 -0.36
CA PRO A 101 0.32 -7.90 -0.12
C PRO A 101 -0.24 -9.06 0.72
N THR A 102 -0.66 -8.75 1.95
CA THR A 102 -1.24 -9.68 2.92
C THR A 102 -2.41 -9.02 3.64
N HIS A 103 -3.23 -9.80 4.36
CA HIS A 103 -4.28 -9.23 5.20
C HIS A 103 -3.75 -8.35 6.35
N LYS A 104 -2.46 -8.47 6.70
CA LYS A 104 -1.84 -7.67 7.75
C LYS A 104 -1.47 -6.26 7.29
N ASN A 105 -1.20 -6.06 6.00
CA ASN A 105 -0.89 -4.77 5.40
C ASN A 105 -1.91 -4.32 4.34
N MET A 106 -3.15 -4.79 4.47
CA MET A 106 -4.29 -4.40 3.63
C MET A 106 -4.65 -2.91 3.69
N GLY A 107 -4.08 -2.16 4.65
CA GLY A 107 -4.09 -0.69 4.66
C GLY A 107 -3.44 -0.04 3.43
N GLY A 108 -2.78 -0.85 2.60
CA GLY A 108 -2.07 -0.43 1.40
C GLY A 108 -0.58 -0.22 1.68
N ALA A 109 -0.03 0.81 1.05
CA ALA A 109 1.38 1.18 1.12
C ALA A 109 1.82 1.84 2.45
N THR A 110 1.18 1.51 3.56
CA THR A 110 1.40 2.17 4.86
C THR A 110 2.61 1.62 5.60
N GLU A 111 2.93 0.34 5.44
CA GLU A 111 4.10 -0.28 6.06
C GLU A 111 5.29 -0.16 5.10
N ARG A 112 6.27 0.68 5.44
CA ARG A 112 7.52 0.82 4.68
C ARG A 112 8.71 0.75 5.62
N PRO A 113 9.87 0.26 5.16
CA PRO A 113 11.11 0.40 5.91
C PRO A 113 11.36 1.88 6.26
N THR A 114 11.78 2.14 7.49
CA THR A 114 12.23 3.47 7.92
C THR A 114 13.45 3.90 7.10
N ALA A 115 13.57 5.19 6.83
CA ALA A 115 14.67 5.73 6.02
C ALA A 115 16.03 5.48 6.70
N GLU A 116 16.06 5.60 8.04
CA GLU A 116 17.21 5.32 8.89
C GLU A 116 17.66 3.87 8.73
N TYR A 117 16.73 2.92 8.85
CA TYR A 117 17.03 1.50 8.69
C TYR A 117 17.56 1.19 7.28
N VAL A 118 16.93 1.72 6.23
CA VAL A 118 17.40 1.52 4.85
C VAL A 118 18.83 2.04 4.69
N TRP A 119 19.11 3.24 5.20
CA TRP A 119 20.44 3.83 5.13
C TRP A 119 21.48 3.00 5.89
N GLU A 120 21.16 2.51 7.09
CA GLU A 120 22.06 1.63 7.85
C GLU A 120 22.42 0.36 7.07
N GLN A 121 21.45 -0.28 6.42
CA GLN A 121 21.70 -1.48 5.63
C GLN A 121 22.57 -1.18 4.41
N VAL A 122 22.29 -0.08 3.71
CA VAL A 122 23.11 0.37 2.57
C VAL A 122 24.54 0.69 3.00
N ALA A 123 24.72 1.42 4.11
CA ALA A 123 26.05 1.77 4.62
C ALA A 123 26.86 0.52 5.00
N ARG A 124 26.24 -0.44 5.71
CA ARG A 124 26.89 -1.72 6.05
C ARG A 124 27.29 -2.52 4.80
N ALA A 125 26.45 -2.53 3.76
CA ALA A 125 26.75 -3.21 2.51
C ALA A 125 27.88 -2.52 1.73
N LEU A 126 27.99 -1.19 1.81
CA LEU A 126 29.09 -0.43 1.20
C LEU A 126 30.43 -0.66 1.91
N ASP A 127 30.43 -0.86 3.23
CA ASP A 127 31.62 -1.20 4.01
C ASP A 127 32.10 -2.63 3.76
N SER A 128 31.31 -3.45 3.06
CA SER A 128 31.68 -4.82 2.68
C SER A 128 32.50 -4.81 1.39
N ASP A 129 33.47 -5.73 1.30
CA ASP A 129 34.38 -5.85 0.15
C ASP A 129 33.66 -5.79 -1.21
N GLY A 130 34.31 -5.22 -2.23
CA GLY A 130 33.73 -5.03 -3.58
C GLY A 130 33.35 -6.32 -4.30
N GLY A 131 33.73 -7.49 -3.77
CA GLY A 131 33.30 -8.82 -4.25
C GLY A 131 32.14 -9.44 -3.46
N ALA A 132 31.56 -8.72 -2.49
CA ALA A 132 30.44 -9.23 -1.70
C ALA A 132 29.22 -9.51 -2.60
N PRO A 133 28.46 -10.60 -2.33
CA PRO A 133 27.26 -10.93 -3.10
C PRO A 133 26.16 -9.88 -2.91
N ASP A 134 25.20 -9.88 -3.83
CA ASP A 134 23.98 -9.08 -3.72
C ASP A 134 23.26 -9.30 -2.38
N ALA A 135 22.77 -8.21 -1.78
CA ALA A 135 22.00 -8.27 -0.55
C ALA A 135 20.76 -9.17 -0.73
N PRO A 136 20.43 -10.03 0.25
CA PRO A 136 19.22 -10.83 0.21
C PRO A 136 17.97 -9.95 0.28
N LEU A 137 16.82 -10.51 -0.12
CA LEU A 137 15.54 -9.82 0.06
C LEU A 137 15.23 -9.67 1.54
N ASP A 138 15.10 -8.43 2.00
CA ASP A 138 14.72 -8.15 3.38
C ASP A 138 13.23 -8.50 3.60
N THR A 139 12.97 -9.37 4.57
CA THR A 139 11.62 -9.84 4.93
C THR A 139 11.16 -9.33 6.29
N LYS A 140 12.03 -8.64 7.04
CA LYS A 140 11.77 -8.15 8.40
C LYS A 140 12.42 -6.78 8.64
N PRO A 141 12.14 -5.77 7.81
CA PRO A 141 12.67 -4.44 8.04
C PRO A 141 12.05 -3.80 9.29
N THR A 142 12.73 -2.79 9.85
CA THR A 142 12.09 -1.87 10.80
C THR A 142 11.12 -0.97 10.05
N LEU A 143 9.82 -1.15 10.27
CA LEU A 143 8.75 -0.43 9.59
C LEU A 143 8.43 0.92 10.26
N ASP A 144 8.02 1.90 9.46
CA ASP A 144 7.58 3.23 9.89
C ASP A 144 6.19 3.24 10.57
N SER A 145 5.40 2.19 10.35
CA SER A 145 4.10 2.01 10.98
C SER A 145 3.74 0.54 11.12
N SER A 146 2.81 0.26 12.03
CA SER A 146 2.11 -1.02 12.11
C SER A 146 0.79 -0.94 11.35
N GLY A 147 0.51 -1.91 10.50
CA GLY A 147 -0.74 -2.01 9.76
C GLY A 147 -1.96 -2.09 10.68
N ILE A 148 -3.07 -1.54 10.20
CA ILE A 148 -4.37 -1.62 10.88
C ILE A 148 -4.96 -3.01 10.59
N PRO A 149 -5.44 -3.75 11.62
CA PRO A 149 -6.12 -5.02 11.40
C PRO A 149 -7.26 -4.91 10.39
N TRP A 150 -7.34 -5.86 9.45
CA TRP A 150 -8.32 -5.83 8.35
C TRP A 150 -9.76 -5.49 8.77
N PRO A 151 -10.34 -6.11 9.82
CA PRO A 151 -11.73 -5.79 10.20
C PRO A 151 -11.92 -4.32 10.56
N LEU A 152 -10.95 -3.74 11.28
CA LEU A 152 -10.98 -2.33 11.66
C LEU A 152 -10.77 -1.44 10.42
N PHE A 153 -9.81 -1.78 9.56
CA PHE A 153 -9.56 -1.02 8.33
C PHE A 153 -10.79 -1.00 7.41
N ALA A 154 -11.40 -2.17 7.17
CA ALA A 154 -12.63 -2.28 6.38
C ALA A 154 -13.77 -1.47 7.00
N ALA A 155 -13.95 -1.54 8.33
CA ALA A 155 -15.00 -0.78 9.01
C ALA A 155 -14.79 0.73 8.88
N LEU A 156 -13.55 1.22 8.98
CA LEU A 156 -13.23 2.63 8.76
C LEU A 156 -13.52 3.06 7.31
N LEU A 157 -13.21 2.23 6.30
CA LEU A 157 -13.55 2.51 4.90
C LEU A 157 -15.06 2.59 4.67
N ILE A 158 -15.82 1.67 5.27
CA ILE A 158 -17.28 1.66 5.21
C ILE A 158 -17.87 2.90 5.91
N ALA A 159 -17.36 3.26 7.09
CA ALA A 159 -17.80 4.45 7.83
C ALA A 159 -17.49 5.75 7.06
N ASN A 160 -16.35 5.81 6.35
CA ASN A 160 -16.01 6.95 5.50
C ASN A 160 -16.98 7.10 4.31
N GLY A 161 -17.48 5.98 3.78
CA GLY A 161 -18.55 5.94 2.77
C GLY A 161 -19.97 5.89 3.36
N TRP A 162 -20.16 6.38 4.59
CA TRP A 162 -21.46 6.52 5.26
C TRP A 162 -22.23 5.20 5.43
N PHE A 163 -21.52 4.09 5.63
CA PHE A 163 -22.12 2.77 5.82
C PHE A 163 -22.88 2.22 4.60
N LEU A 164 -22.75 2.89 3.44
CA LEU A 164 -23.33 2.47 2.17
C LEU A 164 -22.31 1.75 1.27
N GLY A 165 -21.02 1.88 1.54
CA GLY A 165 -19.93 1.23 0.80
C GLY A 165 -18.58 1.79 1.22
N GLY A 166 -17.49 1.18 0.73
CA GLY A 166 -16.14 1.64 1.07
C GLY A 166 -15.74 2.90 0.31
N ARG A 167 -15.06 3.82 0.99
CA ARG A 167 -14.40 4.98 0.37
C ARG A 167 -13.05 5.24 1.02
N GLY A 168 -12.01 5.46 0.21
CA GLY A 168 -10.66 5.77 0.68
C GLY A 168 -10.54 7.14 1.36
N PHE A 169 -9.46 7.32 2.10
CA PHE A 169 -9.19 8.52 2.87
C PHE A 169 -8.35 9.52 2.07
N LYS A 170 -8.69 10.80 2.19
CA LYS A 170 -7.91 11.90 1.57
C LYS A 170 -6.92 12.55 2.54
N SER A 171 -7.07 12.31 3.84
CA SER A 171 -6.23 12.90 4.89
C SER A 171 -6.44 12.16 6.22
N ALA A 172 -5.49 12.33 7.15
CA ALA A 172 -5.61 11.80 8.51
C ALA A 172 -6.88 12.30 9.23
N ARG A 173 -7.30 13.55 8.98
CA ARG A 173 -8.56 14.10 9.50
C ARG A 173 -9.77 13.28 9.06
N ARG A 174 -9.80 12.77 7.82
CA ARG A 174 -10.90 11.91 7.33
C ARG A 174 -10.90 10.55 8.02
N VAL A 175 -9.73 10.01 8.38
CA VAL A 175 -9.64 8.78 9.19
C VAL A 175 -10.25 9.01 10.56
N ALA A 176 -9.88 10.10 11.24
CA ALA A 176 -10.45 10.44 12.55
C ALA A 176 -11.98 10.61 12.51
N LEU A 177 -12.49 11.31 11.49
CA LEU A 177 -13.94 11.48 11.30
C LEU A 177 -14.66 10.15 11.02
N ALA A 178 -14.04 9.23 10.26
CA ALA A 178 -14.59 7.90 10.05
C ALA A 178 -14.63 7.08 11.35
N GLY A 179 -13.61 7.20 12.20
CA GLY A 179 -13.60 6.62 13.54
C GLY A 179 -14.75 7.15 14.40
N LEU A 180 -14.96 8.47 14.42
CA LEU A 180 -16.10 9.07 15.13
C LEU A 180 -17.45 8.54 14.61
N ARG A 181 -17.61 8.45 13.29
CA ARG A 181 -18.84 7.89 12.69
C ARG A 181 -19.07 6.44 13.10
N LEU A 182 -18.01 5.64 13.20
CA LEU A 182 -18.11 4.24 13.62
C LEU A 182 -18.62 4.13 15.06
N VAL A 183 -18.13 4.99 15.97
CA VAL A 183 -18.63 5.07 17.35
C VAL A 183 -20.10 5.50 17.38
N ILE A 184 -20.46 6.57 16.65
CA ILE A 184 -21.85 7.04 16.57
C ILE A 184 -22.76 5.95 16.01
N PHE A 185 -22.35 5.27 14.94
CA PHE A 185 -23.14 4.20 14.32
C PHE A 185 -23.39 3.03 15.28
N ALA A 186 -22.37 2.61 16.03
CA ALA A 186 -22.52 1.59 17.06
C ALA A 186 -23.47 2.07 18.19
N ALA A 187 -23.31 3.31 18.66
CA ALA A 187 -24.17 3.90 19.68
C ALA A 187 -25.63 3.98 19.22
N THR A 188 -25.90 4.34 17.96
CA THR A 188 -27.25 4.38 17.39
C THR A 188 -27.91 3.01 17.37
N TRP A 189 -27.17 1.94 17.03
CA TRP A 189 -27.72 0.59 17.12
C TRP A 189 -28.04 0.17 18.54
N ILE A 190 -27.13 0.44 19.49
CA ILE A 190 -27.35 0.15 20.92
C ILE A 190 -28.60 0.89 21.42
N ALA A 191 -28.70 2.19 21.14
CA ALA A 191 -29.86 3.02 21.44
C ALA A 191 -31.16 2.47 20.84
N ALA A 192 -31.13 2.05 19.57
CA ALA A 192 -32.29 1.46 18.91
C ALA A 192 -32.77 0.19 19.61
N PHE A 193 -31.85 -0.70 20.00
CA PHE A 193 -32.22 -1.91 20.75
C PHE A 193 -32.71 -1.62 22.18
N MET A 194 -32.28 -0.51 22.79
CA MET A 194 -32.75 -0.10 24.11
C MET A 194 -34.15 0.51 24.10
N TRP A 195 -34.50 1.26 23.04
CA TRP A 195 -35.71 2.09 23.02
C TRP A 195 -36.79 1.65 22.03
N LEU A 196 -36.48 0.76 21.09
CA LEU A 196 -37.42 0.27 20.08
C LEU A 196 -37.65 -1.24 20.24
N PRO A 197 -38.77 -1.78 19.70
CA PRO A 197 -39.01 -3.22 19.73
C PRO A 197 -37.87 -3.99 19.05
N ALA A 198 -37.35 -5.02 19.72
CA ALA A 198 -36.13 -5.71 19.29
C ALA A 198 -36.24 -6.40 17.92
N LEU A 199 -37.40 -7.00 17.60
CA LEU A 199 -37.61 -7.73 16.35
C LEU A 199 -37.47 -6.86 15.09
N PRO A 200 -38.16 -5.71 14.95
CA PRO A 200 -37.96 -4.85 13.79
C PRO A 200 -36.53 -4.27 13.73
N VAL A 201 -35.92 -3.91 14.85
CA VAL A 201 -34.52 -3.43 14.86
C VAL A 201 -33.57 -4.52 14.36
N ALA A 202 -33.73 -5.76 14.82
CA ALA A 202 -32.95 -6.91 14.36
C ALA A 202 -33.15 -7.19 12.87
N ALA A 203 -34.38 -7.07 12.36
CA ALA A 203 -34.67 -7.23 10.93
C ALA A 203 -33.95 -6.18 10.08
N VAL A 204 -33.99 -4.90 10.48
CA VAL A 204 -33.26 -3.83 9.78
C VAL A 204 -31.75 -4.05 9.84
N LEU A 205 -31.21 -4.49 10.99
CA LEU A 205 -29.79 -4.83 11.12
C LEU A 205 -29.42 -5.97 10.18
N ALA A 206 -30.23 -7.03 10.11
CA ALA A 206 -30.02 -8.16 9.22
C ALA A 206 -30.04 -7.74 7.73
N CYS A 207 -30.98 -6.87 7.34
CA CYS A 207 -31.01 -6.30 5.99
C CYS A 207 -29.75 -5.49 5.68
N TRP A 208 -29.28 -4.66 6.63
CA TRP A 208 -28.05 -3.89 6.45
C TRP A 208 -26.81 -4.79 6.36
N LEU A 209 -26.73 -5.84 7.18
CA LEU A 209 -25.65 -6.83 7.12
C LEU A 209 -25.64 -7.57 5.78
N ALA A 210 -26.80 -7.99 5.28
CA ALA A 210 -26.94 -8.61 3.97
C ALA A 210 -26.49 -7.67 2.84
N TYR A 211 -26.79 -6.37 2.97
CA TYR A 211 -26.38 -5.35 2.01
C TYR A 211 -24.87 -5.04 2.03
N ILE A 212 -24.26 -4.95 3.22
CA ILE A 212 -22.86 -4.51 3.36
C ILE A 212 -21.85 -5.64 3.16
N THR A 213 -22.21 -6.88 3.51
CA THR A 213 -21.35 -8.06 3.39
C THR A 213 -20.72 -8.25 1.99
N PRO A 214 -21.48 -8.22 0.87
CA PRO A 214 -20.88 -8.35 -0.45
C PRO A 214 -19.91 -7.21 -0.78
N LYS A 215 -20.12 -6.01 -0.21
CA LYS A 215 -19.25 -4.84 -0.41
C LYS A 215 -17.95 -4.97 0.36
N VAL A 216 -17.98 -5.48 1.59
CA VAL A 216 -16.76 -5.80 2.36
C VAL A 216 -15.95 -6.89 1.66
N ARG A 217 -16.62 -7.93 1.14
CA ARG A 217 -15.96 -8.96 0.33
C ARG A 217 -15.35 -8.40 -0.95
N TRP A 218 -16.03 -7.47 -1.62
CA TRP A 218 -15.47 -6.76 -2.77
C TRP A 218 -14.24 -5.95 -2.40
N LEU A 219 -14.27 -5.18 -1.30
CA LEU A 219 -13.10 -4.45 -0.80
C LEU A 219 -11.92 -5.40 -0.58
N GLY A 220 -12.15 -6.54 0.08
CA GLY A 220 -11.09 -7.52 0.32
C GLY A 220 -10.40 -7.98 -0.97
N ARG A 221 -11.17 -8.21 -2.05
CA ARG A 221 -10.61 -8.58 -3.36
C ARG A 221 -9.82 -7.45 -4.02
N GLU A 222 -10.30 -6.21 -3.91
CA GLU A 222 -9.60 -5.04 -4.48
C GLU A 222 -8.18 -4.87 -3.89
N PHE A 223 -7.99 -5.19 -2.61
CA PHE A 223 -6.68 -5.09 -1.95
C PHE A 223 -5.79 -6.34 -2.06
N GLN A 224 -6.32 -7.47 -2.57
CA GLN A 224 -5.60 -8.76 -2.62
C GLN A 224 -5.35 -9.30 -4.02
N ASP A 225 -5.77 -8.60 -5.08
CA ASP A 225 -5.49 -9.07 -6.43
C ASP A 225 -4.04 -8.82 -6.81
N VAL A 226 -3.30 -9.91 -6.90
CA VAL A 226 -1.87 -9.92 -7.11
C VAL A 226 -1.59 -10.91 -8.23
N SER A 227 -1.54 -10.40 -9.46
CA SER A 227 -1.10 -11.20 -10.60
C SER A 227 0.41 -11.01 -10.74
N GLY A 228 1.19 -11.98 -10.25
CA GLY A 228 2.63 -12.04 -10.46
C GLY A 228 3.47 -11.93 -9.18
N SER A 229 3.76 -13.08 -8.56
CA SER A 229 5.11 -13.45 -8.14
C SER A 229 5.09 -14.94 -7.76
N SER A 230 5.46 -15.82 -8.68
CA SER A 230 5.65 -17.25 -8.39
C SER A 230 7.03 -17.76 -8.84
N HIS A 231 7.98 -16.87 -9.10
CA HIS A 231 9.31 -17.21 -9.59
C HIS A 231 10.42 -16.53 -8.75
N TRP A 232 10.37 -16.68 -7.44
CA TRP A 232 11.59 -16.59 -6.63
C TRP A 232 11.71 -17.88 -5.83
N PRO A 233 12.85 -18.60 -5.89
CA PRO A 233 13.01 -19.80 -5.11
C PRO A 233 12.89 -19.45 -3.63
N SER A 234 12.03 -20.18 -2.91
CA SER A 234 12.07 -20.21 -1.46
C SER A 234 13.52 -20.50 -1.05
N PRO A 235 14.08 -19.83 -0.02
CA PRO A 235 15.26 -20.37 0.62
C PRO A 235 14.88 -21.79 1.04
N SER A 236 15.63 -22.77 0.56
CA SER A 236 15.51 -24.15 1.01
C SER A 236 15.53 -24.13 2.53
N ARG A 237 14.51 -24.72 3.16
CA ARG A 237 14.61 -25.16 4.54
C ARG A 237 15.67 -26.24 4.59
N THR A 238 16.92 -25.87 4.80
CA THR A 238 17.94 -26.76 5.34
C THR A 238 17.69 -26.85 6.84
N VAL A 239 17.13 -28.00 7.25
CA VAL A 239 17.37 -28.60 8.56
C VAL A 239 18.65 -29.40 8.45
#